data_AF-A0AAW5IM14-F1
#
_entry.id   AF-A0AAW5IM14-F1
#
_cell.length_a   1.000
_cell.length_b   1.000
_cell.length_c   1.000
_cell.angle_alpha   90.00
_cell.angle_beta   90.00
_cell.angle_gamma   90.00
#
_symmetry.space_group_name_H-M   'P 1'
#
loop_
_entity.id
_entity.type
_entity.pdbx_description
1 polymer ?
#
loop_
_entity_poly.entity_id
_entity_poly.type
_entity_poly.pdbx_seq_one_letter_code
_entity_poly.pdbx_strand_id
1 'polypeptide(L)'
;MNPYIKQFPDLMAAKKIMYVHGFLSSAQSGTVKMLQELMPNATLVAEDIPVHPEEGIEMLQKMAETEKPDLIIGTSMGGMYTELLKGFDRILVNPAFEMGDTMSSMTGKQEFQNPRKDGVNELMVTKGLIKEYRDFTERCFQDITPEEQQRVYGLFGDADPLVHTFDLFHEHYPLAIPFHGEHRLIDKVAFHYLCPVIRWIDDKQNGKERPIVYIDFDALHDSYMKATSSMHKAYEMLIEHYNVYIVAPAPTNDHEYMAKVQTWVEEYLSTPAYNHIIFCNQKNLLYGDYFIDPSPCDGFMGTAIEYGSDEFKTFEEIITFFERLGGQ
;
A
#
# COMPACT_ATOMS: atom_id res chain seq x y z
N MET A 1 15.56 19.55 -11.61
CA MET A 1 14.39 18.64 -11.51
C MET A 1 14.60 17.55 -12.52
N ASN A 2 14.53 16.29 -12.10
CA ASN A 2 14.69 15.16 -13.00
C ASN A 2 13.33 14.89 -13.68
N PRO A 3 13.16 15.11 -14.99
CA PRO A 3 11.87 14.96 -15.68
C PRO A 3 11.34 13.51 -15.76
N TYR A 4 12.01 12.57 -15.09
CA TYR A 4 11.71 11.13 -15.12
C TYR A 4 11.09 10.59 -13.83
N ILE A 5 10.86 11.43 -12.80
CA ILE A 5 10.19 11.00 -11.57
C ILE A 5 8.70 11.26 -11.72
N LYS A 6 7.90 10.20 -11.77
CA LYS A 6 6.43 10.30 -11.78
C LYS A 6 5.99 10.91 -10.45
N GLN A 7 5.05 11.85 -10.51
CA GLN A 7 4.51 12.56 -9.36
C GLN A 7 2.98 12.45 -9.35
N PHE A 8 2.41 12.59 -8.18
CA PHE A 8 0.97 12.63 -7.92
C PHE A 8 0.62 13.93 -7.17
N PRO A 9 0.58 15.08 -7.87
CA PRO A 9 0.35 16.38 -7.21
C PRO A 9 -0.99 16.48 -6.49
N ASP A 10 -2.01 15.75 -6.95
CA ASP A 10 -3.34 15.80 -6.33
C ASP A 10 -3.49 14.86 -5.14
N LEU A 11 -2.63 13.83 -5.03
CA LEU A 11 -2.68 12.84 -3.97
C LEU A 11 -2.25 13.47 -2.64
N MET A 12 -3.14 13.44 -1.65
CA MET A 12 -2.94 14.08 -0.34
C MET A 12 -2.63 15.58 -0.44
N ALA A 13 -3.12 16.25 -1.49
CA ALA A 13 -2.89 17.68 -1.70
C ALA A 13 -3.40 18.52 -0.51
N ALA A 14 -2.56 19.43 -0.03
CA ALA A 14 -2.81 20.27 1.15
C ALA A 14 -3.03 19.51 2.48
N LYS A 15 -2.83 18.18 2.49
CA LYS A 15 -2.85 17.34 3.69
C LYS A 15 -1.46 17.14 4.25
N LYS A 16 -1.39 16.69 5.50
CA LYS A 16 -0.13 16.41 6.20
C LYS A 16 0.06 14.92 6.38
N ILE A 17 1.25 14.44 6.02
CA ILE A 17 1.67 13.05 6.22
C ILE A 17 2.79 13.05 7.26
N MET A 18 2.64 12.27 8.32
CA MET A 18 3.71 12.02 9.28
C MET A 18 4.42 10.72 8.92
N TYR A 19 5.74 10.77 8.77
CA TYR A 19 6.55 9.59 8.48
C TYR A 19 7.35 9.16 9.71
N VAL A 20 7.23 7.89 10.07
CA VAL A 20 7.91 7.27 11.21
C VAL A 20 8.94 6.26 10.68
N HIS A 21 10.21 6.59 10.84
CA HIS A 21 11.31 5.81 10.25
C HIS A 21 11.67 4.56 11.07
N GLY A 22 12.32 3.59 10.42
CA GLY A 22 12.81 2.36 11.06
C GLY A 22 14.03 2.56 11.97
N PHE A 23 14.44 1.49 12.65
CA PHE A 23 15.62 1.48 13.52
C PHE A 23 16.91 1.75 12.73
N LEU A 24 17.87 2.46 13.33
CA LEU A 24 19.08 2.99 12.66
C LEU A 24 18.82 3.91 11.45
N SER A 25 17.58 4.34 11.21
CA SER A 25 17.27 5.37 10.21
C SER A 25 17.12 6.76 10.87
N SER A 26 16.68 7.75 10.09
CA SER A 26 16.51 9.13 10.56
C SER A 26 15.42 9.87 9.77
N ALA A 27 15.06 11.07 10.24
CA ALA A 27 14.17 12.00 9.53
C ALA A 27 14.71 12.45 8.16
N GLN A 28 16.01 12.24 7.91
CA GLN A 28 16.68 12.58 6.65
C GLN A 28 16.83 11.36 5.73
N SER A 29 16.09 10.28 5.98
CA SER A 29 16.11 9.09 5.12
C SER A 29 15.66 9.42 3.68
N GLY A 30 16.18 8.63 2.73
CA GLY A 30 15.79 8.75 1.32
C GLY A 30 14.28 8.58 1.11
N THR A 31 13.61 7.80 1.96
CA THR A 31 12.16 7.58 1.92
C THR A 31 11.38 8.86 2.17
N VAL A 32 11.79 9.71 3.12
CA VAL A 32 11.13 10.99 3.38
C VAL A 32 11.20 11.87 2.13
N LYS A 33 12.39 11.97 1.54
CA LYS A 33 12.57 12.74 0.31
C LYS A 33 11.74 12.18 -0.85
N MET A 34 11.75 10.86 -1.04
CA MET A 34 10.99 10.17 -2.07
C MET A 34 9.48 10.41 -1.93
N LEU A 35 8.92 10.25 -0.72
CA LEU A 35 7.49 10.52 -0.48
C LEU A 35 7.12 11.97 -0.78
N GLN A 36 7.98 12.93 -0.41
CA GLN A 36 7.76 14.34 -0.74
C GLN A 36 7.86 14.63 -2.24
N GLU A 37 8.74 13.93 -2.97
CA GLU A 37 8.85 14.04 -4.44
C GLU A 37 7.65 13.41 -5.17
N LEU A 38 7.13 12.28 -4.65
CA LEU A 38 5.94 11.62 -5.16
C LEU A 38 4.67 12.44 -4.94
N MET A 39 4.51 13.07 -3.77
CA MET A 39 3.34 13.87 -3.40
C MET A 39 3.74 15.32 -3.11
N PRO A 40 4.07 16.13 -4.15
CA PRO A 40 4.69 17.43 -3.97
C PRO A 40 3.80 18.48 -3.28
N ASN A 41 2.48 18.29 -3.31
CA ASN A 41 1.52 19.20 -2.67
C ASN A 41 1.06 18.72 -1.28
N ALA A 42 1.53 17.57 -0.81
CA ALA A 42 1.38 17.14 0.57
C ALA A 42 2.49 17.75 1.43
N THR A 43 2.21 17.98 2.72
CA THR A 43 3.23 18.37 3.70
C THR A 43 3.73 17.13 4.41
N LEU A 44 4.99 16.74 4.18
CA LEU A 44 5.60 15.62 4.88
C LEU A 44 6.36 16.10 6.13
N VAL A 45 6.05 15.50 7.29
CA VAL A 45 6.75 15.76 8.54
C VAL A 45 7.41 14.51 9.07
N ALA A 46 8.68 14.62 9.47
CA ALA A 46 9.45 13.54 10.06
C ALA A 46 10.48 14.10 11.04
N GLU A 47 10.66 13.43 12.16
CA GLU A 47 11.65 13.77 13.19
C GLU A 47 12.48 12.55 13.58
N ASP A 48 13.68 12.81 14.10
CA ASP A 48 14.57 11.73 14.51
C ASP A 48 14.03 11.08 15.77
N ILE A 49 13.73 9.79 15.70
CA ILE A 49 13.16 9.05 16.81
C ILE A 49 14.27 8.80 17.85
N PRO A 50 14.02 9.09 19.14
CA PRO A 50 14.87 8.64 20.24
C PRO A 50 15.16 7.14 20.18
N VAL A 51 16.33 6.75 20.68
CA VAL A 51 16.75 5.34 20.65
C VAL A 51 15.92 4.50 21.63
N HIS A 52 15.63 5.05 22.80
CA HIS A 52 14.88 4.38 23.85
C HIS A 52 13.39 4.37 23.52
N PRO A 53 12.70 3.23 23.62
CA PRO A 53 11.38 3.11 23.03
C PRO A 53 10.28 3.91 23.72
N GLU A 54 10.38 4.10 25.04
CA GLU A 54 9.43 4.94 25.77
C GLU A 54 9.55 6.42 25.35
N GLU A 55 10.78 6.94 25.29
CA GLU A 55 11.04 8.30 24.80
C GLU A 55 10.59 8.46 23.34
N GLY A 56 10.77 7.40 22.54
CA GLY A 56 10.35 7.33 21.15
C GLY A 56 8.84 7.52 21.00
N ILE A 57 8.02 6.72 21.69
CA ILE A 57 6.57 6.83 21.57
C ILE A 57 6.02 8.12 22.18
N GLU A 58 6.57 8.60 23.30
CA GLU A 58 6.15 9.87 23.90
C GLU A 58 6.36 11.05 22.93
N MET A 59 7.51 11.08 22.28
CA MET A 59 7.84 12.08 21.28
C MET A 59 6.89 11.99 20.06
N LEU A 60 6.64 10.77 19.56
CA LEU A 60 5.77 10.56 18.40
C LEU A 60 4.31 10.90 18.68
N GLN A 61 3.79 10.57 19.87
CA GLN A 61 2.45 10.95 20.31
C GLN A 61 2.30 12.47 20.38
N LYS A 62 3.27 13.16 21.00
CA LYS A 62 3.29 14.62 21.05
C LYS A 62 3.38 15.24 19.66
N MET A 63 4.16 14.64 18.76
CA MET A 63 4.26 15.07 17.37
C MET A 63 2.91 14.91 16.66
N ALA A 64 2.23 13.77 16.80
CA ALA A 64 0.90 13.55 16.22
C ALA A 64 -0.15 14.53 16.77
N GLU A 65 -0.13 14.84 18.06
CA GLU A 65 -1.01 15.85 18.68
C GLU A 65 -0.76 17.27 18.15
N THR A 66 0.50 17.62 17.93
CA THR A 66 0.92 18.95 17.47
C THR A 66 0.67 19.12 15.98
N GLU A 67 1.10 18.15 15.18
CA GLU A 67 1.07 18.21 13.73
C GLU A 67 -0.31 17.88 13.17
N LYS A 68 -1.08 17.04 13.87
CA LYS A 68 -2.39 16.52 13.45
C LYS A 68 -2.36 16.00 12.01
N PRO A 69 -1.53 14.97 11.73
CA PRO A 69 -1.41 14.44 10.38
C PRO A 69 -2.73 13.82 9.92
N ASP A 70 -3.01 13.91 8.62
CA ASP A 70 -4.13 13.21 7.98
C ASP A 70 -3.80 11.73 7.74
N LEU A 71 -2.51 11.39 7.67
CA LEU A 71 -2.01 10.04 7.48
C LEU A 71 -0.66 9.86 8.19
N ILE A 72 -0.47 8.72 8.86
CA ILE A 72 0.82 8.33 9.41
C ILE A 72 1.35 7.09 8.67
N ILE A 73 2.58 7.15 8.18
CA ILE A 73 3.23 6.04 7.48
C ILE A 73 4.46 5.61 8.28
N GLY A 74 4.49 4.35 8.69
CA GLY A 74 5.59 3.77 9.44
C GLY A 74 6.26 2.62 8.70
N THR A 75 7.59 2.56 8.71
CA THR A 75 8.35 1.43 8.13
C THR A 75 9.15 0.68 9.19
N SER A 76 9.19 -0.66 9.14
CA SER A 76 9.98 -1.47 10.08
C SER A 76 9.63 -1.15 11.55
N MET A 77 10.60 -0.82 12.41
CA MET A 77 10.35 -0.31 13.77
C MET A 77 9.41 0.90 13.80
N GLY A 78 9.45 1.77 12.79
CA GLY A 78 8.52 2.88 12.69
C GLY A 78 7.08 2.43 12.46
N GLY A 79 6.88 1.30 11.78
CA GLY A 79 5.58 0.63 11.66
C GLY A 79 5.06 0.15 13.01
N MET A 80 5.92 -0.43 13.85
CA MET A 80 5.59 -0.80 15.23
C MET A 80 5.11 0.42 16.04
N TYR A 81 5.83 1.55 16.04
CA TYR A 81 5.35 2.75 16.73
C TYR A 81 4.07 3.32 16.12
N THR A 82 3.93 3.27 14.79
CA THR A 82 2.75 3.79 14.09
C THR A 82 1.47 3.07 14.52
N GLU A 83 1.55 1.77 14.81
CA GLU A 83 0.45 0.99 15.39
C GLU A 83 -0.11 1.60 16.69
N LEU A 84 0.74 2.21 17.50
CA LEU A 84 0.37 2.82 18.78
C LEU A 84 -0.22 4.23 18.64
N LEU A 85 -0.09 4.88 17.48
CA LEU A 85 -0.55 6.25 17.21
C LEU A 85 -2.03 6.28 16.82
N LYS A 86 -2.88 5.96 17.79
CA LYS A 86 -4.32 5.75 17.57
C LYS A 86 -5.09 7.00 17.17
N GLY A 87 -6.24 6.80 16.51
CA GLY A 87 -7.14 7.87 16.08
C GLY A 87 -6.75 8.52 14.74
N PHE A 88 -5.71 8.02 14.09
CA PHE A 88 -5.25 8.46 12.77
C PHE A 88 -5.34 7.32 11.75
N ASP A 89 -5.57 7.67 10.48
CA ASP A 89 -5.39 6.73 9.38
C ASP A 89 -3.89 6.41 9.21
N ARG A 90 -3.57 5.14 9.01
CA ARG A 90 -2.22 4.61 9.14
C ARG A 90 -1.88 3.56 8.10
N ILE A 91 -0.66 3.61 7.61
CA ILE A 91 -0.06 2.54 6.78
C ILE A 91 1.24 2.07 7.43
N LEU A 92 1.30 0.78 7.73
CA LEU A 92 2.45 0.12 8.33
C LEU A 92 3.11 -0.76 7.28
N VAL A 93 4.32 -0.44 6.88
CA VAL A 93 5.07 -1.20 5.87
C VAL A 93 6.13 -2.05 6.56
N ASN A 94 6.02 -3.37 6.41
CA ASN A 94 6.89 -4.37 7.05
C ASN A 94 7.12 -4.10 8.55
N PRO A 95 6.06 -3.95 9.37
CA PRO A 95 6.19 -3.50 10.76
C PRO A 95 6.93 -4.50 11.66
N ALA A 96 7.96 -4.04 12.37
CA ALA A 96 8.80 -4.86 13.25
C ALA A 96 8.21 -4.97 14.66
N PHE A 97 7.09 -5.68 14.80
CA PHE A 97 6.41 -5.88 16.09
C PHE A 97 7.19 -6.72 17.10
N GLU A 98 8.25 -7.41 16.66
CA GLU A 98 9.11 -8.24 17.51
C GLU A 98 10.54 -7.66 17.57
N MET A 99 10.64 -6.33 17.69
CA MET A 99 11.90 -5.59 17.58
C MET A 99 13.00 -6.11 18.54
N GLY A 100 12.63 -6.56 19.74
CA GLY A 100 13.58 -7.15 20.68
C GLY A 100 14.31 -8.39 20.13
N ASP A 101 13.66 -9.19 19.30
CA ASP A 101 14.28 -10.35 18.65
C ASP A 101 15.05 -9.94 17.40
N THR A 102 14.52 -9.03 16.58
CA THR A 102 15.23 -8.45 15.43
C THR A 102 16.56 -7.82 15.84
N MET A 103 16.57 -7.02 16.92
CA MET A 103 17.75 -6.32 17.44
C MET A 103 18.79 -7.24 18.07
N SER A 104 18.43 -8.47 18.46
CA SER A 104 19.36 -9.37 19.14
C SER A 104 20.61 -9.68 18.29
N SER A 105 20.43 -9.73 16.97
CA SER A 105 21.49 -9.90 15.96
C SER A 105 22.38 -8.66 15.77
N MET A 106 21.97 -7.50 16.32
CA MET A 106 22.58 -6.19 16.10
C MET A 106 23.36 -5.69 17.32
N THR A 107 23.69 -6.57 18.27
CA THR A 107 24.40 -6.19 19.51
C THR A 107 25.73 -5.53 19.21
N GLY A 108 26.08 -4.48 19.97
CA GLY A 108 27.34 -3.74 19.85
C GLY A 108 27.19 -2.40 19.16
N LYS A 109 28.30 -1.88 18.63
CA LYS A 109 28.33 -0.58 17.96
C LYS A 109 27.64 -0.67 16.59
N GLN A 110 26.64 0.16 16.38
CA GLN A 110 25.91 0.33 15.13
C GLN A 110 26.05 1.76 14.64
N GLU A 111 25.92 1.95 13.34
CA GLU A 111 25.93 3.26 12.69
C GLU A 111 24.54 3.55 12.12
N PHE A 112 24.09 4.80 12.26
CA PHE A 112 22.88 5.24 11.59
C PHE A 112 23.10 5.26 10.07
N GLN A 113 22.13 4.74 9.32
CA GLN A 113 22.17 4.65 7.87
C GLN A 113 22.04 6.03 7.19
N ASN A 114 21.50 7.01 7.92
CA ASN A 114 21.27 8.36 7.45
C ASN A 114 21.71 9.35 8.54
N PRO A 115 22.21 10.55 8.16
CA PRO A 115 22.53 11.58 9.13
C PRO A 115 21.32 11.95 9.99
N ARG A 116 21.54 12.12 11.29
CA ARG A 116 20.53 12.66 12.21
C ARG A 116 20.66 14.18 12.33
N LYS A 117 19.54 14.87 12.52
CA LYS A 117 19.43 16.30 12.83
C LYS A 117 20.16 16.65 14.14
N ASP A 118 20.15 15.73 15.11
CA ASP A 118 20.86 15.88 16.39
C ASP A 118 22.39 15.68 16.28
N GLY A 119 22.89 15.24 15.11
CA GLY A 119 24.31 15.01 14.83
C GLY A 119 24.86 13.69 15.40
N VAL A 120 24.03 12.85 16.03
CA VAL A 120 24.42 11.53 16.51
C VAL A 120 24.55 10.58 15.31
N ASN A 121 25.70 9.92 15.18
CA ASN A 121 25.97 9.02 14.04
C ASN A 121 26.09 7.54 14.44
N GLU A 122 26.24 7.27 15.73
CA GLU A 122 26.54 5.94 16.25
C GLU A 122 25.65 5.62 17.44
N LEU A 123 25.31 4.35 17.59
CA LEU A 123 24.54 3.80 18.69
C LEU A 123 25.21 2.55 19.23
N MET A 124 25.27 2.41 20.56
CA MET A 124 25.61 1.14 21.20
C MET A 124 24.33 0.35 21.52
N VAL A 125 24.09 -0.74 20.79
CA VAL A 125 23.00 -1.68 21.08
C VAL A 125 23.43 -2.58 22.22
N THR A 126 22.89 -2.31 23.41
CA THR A 126 23.17 -3.09 24.63
C THR A 126 22.09 -4.13 24.89
N LYS A 127 22.39 -5.11 25.73
CA LYS A 127 21.37 -6.06 26.24
C LYS A 127 20.23 -5.36 26.97
N GLY A 128 20.50 -4.21 27.61
CA GLY A 128 19.48 -3.38 28.25
C GLY A 128 18.50 -2.83 27.22
N LEU A 129 19.00 -2.20 26.16
CA LEU A 129 18.18 -1.66 25.08
C LEU A 129 17.34 -2.75 24.39
N ILE A 130 17.93 -3.92 24.11
CA ILE A 130 17.19 -5.06 23.55
C ILE A 130 16.04 -5.50 24.47
N LYS A 131 16.27 -5.53 25.79
CA LYS A 131 15.23 -5.85 26.77
C LYS A 131 14.14 -4.78 26.78
N GLU A 132 14.50 -3.50 26.73
CA GLU A 132 13.53 -2.40 26.66
C GLU A 132 12.59 -2.55 25.46
N TYR A 133 13.13 -2.82 24.26
CA TYR A 133 12.28 -3.06 23.08
C TYR A 133 11.41 -4.30 23.22
N ARG A 134 11.94 -5.39 23.79
CA ARG A 134 11.16 -6.62 24.04
C ARG A 134 9.98 -6.40 24.98
N ASP A 135 10.21 -5.69 26.09
CA ASP A 135 9.16 -5.36 27.04
C ASP A 135 8.16 -4.37 26.40
N PHE A 136 8.66 -3.40 25.63
CA PHE A 136 7.84 -2.37 25.00
C PHE A 136 6.87 -2.93 23.96
N THR A 137 7.32 -3.91 23.15
CA THR A 137 6.48 -4.51 22.10
C THR A 137 5.21 -5.16 22.64
N GLU A 138 5.17 -5.54 23.93
CA GLU A 138 3.96 -6.05 24.60
C GLU A 138 2.80 -5.04 24.62
N ARG A 139 3.07 -3.76 24.38
CA ARG A 139 2.07 -2.68 24.27
C ARG A 139 1.34 -2.64 22.93
N CYS A 140 1.93 -3.22 21.88
CA CYS A 140 1.30 -3.25 20.56
C CYS A 140 -0.02 -4.02 20.64
N PHE A 141 -0.97 -3.64 19.81
CA PHE A 141 -2.27 -4.30 19.67
C PHE A 141 -3.21 -4.26 20.90
N GLN A 142 -2.85 -3.51 21.93
CA GLN A 142 -3.71 -3.32 23.10
C GLN A 142 -4.87 -2.37 22.78
N ASP A 143 -6.05 -2.60 23.35
CA ASP A 143 -7.23 -1.72 23.26
C ASP A 143 -7.57 -1.27 21.83
N ILE A 144 -7.57 -2.21 20.87
CA ILE A 144 -8.01 -1.95 19.49
C ILE A 144 -9.53 -2.04 19.42
N THR A 145 -10.19 -0.96 18.99
CA THR A 145 -11.63 -0.94 18.75
C THR A 145 -11.95 -1.32 17.30
N PRO A 146 -13.18 -1.76 16.97
CA PRO A 146 -13.57 -2.01 15.59
C PRO A 146 -13.42 -0.80 14.66
N GLU A 147 -13.60 0.42 15.18
CA GLU A 147 -13.34 1.64 14.40
C GLU A 147 -11.84 1.76 14.08
N GLU A 148 -11.00 1.51 15.07
CA GLU A 148 -9.55 1.57 14.92
C GLU A 148 -9.03 0.55 13.92
N GLN A 149 -9.62 -0.66 13.90
CA GLN A 149 -9.28 -1.70 12.94
C GLN A 149 -9.41 -1.25 11.48
N GLN A 150 -10.33 -0.32 11.19
CA GLN A 150 -10.62 0.16 9.84
C GLN A 150 -9.74 1.34 9.41
N ARG A 151 -8.83 1.79 10.28
CA ARG A 151 -7.90 2.91 10.01
C ARG A 151 -6.49 2.44 9.67
N VAL A 152 -6.19 1.15 9.81
CA VAL A 152 -4.82 0.63 9.74
C VAL A 152 -4.68 -0.34 8.59
N TYR A 153 -3.83 0.01 7.63
CA TYR A 153 -3.41 -0.87 6.54
C TYR A 153 -2.00 -1.40 6.85
N GLY A 154 -1.82 -2.72 6.78
CA GLY A 154 -0.51 -3.37 6.87
C GLY A 154 -0.05 -3.80 5.49
N LEU A 155 1.14 -3.40 5.07
CA LEU A 155 1.79 -3.82 3.82
C LEU A 155 2.97 -4.74 4.11
N PHE A 156 2.98 -5.93 3.52
CA PHE A 156 3.97 -6.99 3.82
C PHE A 156 4.67 -7.49 2.55
N GLY A 157 5.99 -7.35 2.50
CA GLY A 157 6.81 -7.81 1.39
C GLY A 157 6.90 -9.33 1.38
N ASP A 158 6.56 -9.96 0.27
CA ASP A 158 6.62 -11.41 0.08
C ASP A 158 8.05 -11.98 0.08
N ALA A 159 9.05 -11.13 -0.10
CA ALA A 159 10.47 -11.44 -0.09
C ALA A 159 11.24 -10.70 1.02
N ASP A 160 10.56 -10.24 2.08
CA ASP A 160 11.19 -9.62 3.24
C ASP A 160 12.08 -10.63 3.99
N PRO A 161 13.40 -10.42 4.12
CA PRO A 161 14.28 -11.37 4.81
C PRO A 161 14.47 -11.03 6.31
N LEU A 162 13.84 -9.98 6.83
CA LEU A 162 14.11 -9.42 8.15
C LEU A 162 12.93 -9.55 9.11
N VAL A 163 11.71 -9.31 8.63
CA VAL A 163 10.51 -9.21 9.49
C VAL A 163 9.36 -9.99 8.86
N HIS A 164 8.73 -10.87 9.66
CA HIS A 164 7.65 -11.75 9.22
C HIS A 164 6.46 -11.68 10.17
N THR A 165 5.77 -10.55 10.16
CA THR A 165 4.72 -10.23 11.15
C THR A 165 3.31 -10.16 10.54
N PHE A 166 3.10 -10.70 9.34
CA PHE A 166 1.80 -10.72 8.67
C PHE A 166 0.72 -11.38 9.54
N ASP A 167 0.96 -12.60 10.00
CA ASP A 167 -0.02 -13.36 10.80
C ASP A 167 -0.35 -12.61 12.10
N LEU A 168 0.69 -12.13 12.79
CA LEU A 168 0.54 -11.34 14.02
C LEU A 168 -0.31 -10.08 13.80
N PHE A 169 -0.07 -9.34 12.72
CA PHE A 169 -0.89 -8.17 12.38
C PHE A 169 -2.33 -8.56 12.04
N HIS A 170 -2.51 -9.63 11.26
CA HIS A 170 -3.81 -10.06 10.75
C HIS A 170 -4.75 -10.59 11.85
N GLU A 171 -4.21 -11.09 12.96
CA GLU A 171 -4.99 -11.43 14.16
C GLU A 171 -5.75 -10.21 14.74
N HIS A 172 -5.24 -8.99 14.50
CA HIS A 172 -5.75 -7.76 15.10
C HIS A 172 -6.38 -6.79 14.10
N TYR A 173 -5.88 -6.76 12.86
CA TYR A 173 -6.28 -5.82 11.82
C TYR A 173 -6.67 -6.56 10.54
N PRO A 174 -7.87 -6.29 9.96
CA PRO A 174 -8.34 -7.03 8.79
C PRO A 174 -7.60 -6.67 7.49
N LEU A 175 -7.03 -5.46 7.41
CA LEU A 175 -6.44 -4.91 6.18
C LEU A 175 -4.94 -5.25 6.09
N ALA A 176 -4.63 -6.53 6.03
CA ALA A 176 -3.27 -7.05 5.85
C ALA A 176 -3.06 -7.39 4.37
N ILE A 177 -2.11 -6.72 3.71
CA ILE A 177 -1.96 -6.76 2.26
C ILE A 177 -0.53 -7.14 1.88
N PRO A 178 -0.32 -8.24 1.13
CA PRO A 178 0.99 -8.58 0.60
C PRO A 178 1.36 -7.65 -0.57
N PHE A 179 2.66 -7.49 -0.81
CA PHE A 179 3.22 -6.87 -2.00
C PHE A 179 4.48 -7.59 -2.47
N HIS A 180 4.79 -7.51 -3.76
CA HIS A 180 6.05 -8.06 -4.29
C HIS A 180 7.23 -7.17 -3.94
N GLY A 181 8.07 -7.62 -3.02
CA GLY A 181 9.25 -6.86 -2.62
C GLY A 181 9.87 -7.30 -1.30
N GLU A 182 11.02 -6.70 -1.01
CA GLU A 182 11.80 -6.98 0.20
C GLU A 182 11.39 -6.04 1.37
N HIS A 183 12.23 -6.00 2.41
CA HIS A 183 11.99 -5.21 3.62
C HIS A 183 11.91 -3.69 3.39
N ARG A 184 12.70 -3.15 2.46
CA ARG A 184 12.89 -1.69 2.32
C ARG A 184 11.80 -1.05 1.45
N LEU A 185 11.27 0.06 1.93
CA LEU A 185 10.40 0.94 1.13
C LEU A 185 11.24 1.74 0.13
N ILE A 186 11.42 1.18 -1.07
CA ILE A 186 12.08 1.79 -2.23
C ILE A 186 11.06 2.42 -3.19
N ASP A 187 11.52 3.24 -4.14
CA ASP A 187 10.68 3.98 -5.10
C ASP A 187 9.66 3.07 -5.80
N LYS A 188 10.10 1.88 -6.23
CA LYS A 188 9.24 0.89 -6.89
C LYS A 188 8.09 0.45 -5.97
N VAL A 189 8.39 0.08 -4.73
CA VAL A 189 7.38 -0.35 -3.75
C VAL A 189 6.43 0.79 -3.42
N ALA A 190 6.98 1.99 -3.21
CA ALA A 190 6.18 3.17 -2.91
C ALA A 190 5.21 3.49 -4.05
N PHE A 191 5.69 3.45 -5.29
CA PHE A 191 4.91 3.76 -6.47
C PHE A 191 3.80 2.73 -6.73
N HIS A 192 4.14 1.43 -6.79
CA HIS A 192 3.20 0.39 -7.22
C HIS A 192 2.27 -0.10 -6.10
N TYR A 193 2.66 0.02 -4.83
CA TYR A 193 1.92 -0.61 -3.72
C TYR A 193 1.48 0.38 -2.64
N LEU A 194 2.34 1.31 -2.24
CA LEU A 194 1.98 2.29 -1.20
C LEU A 194 1.03 3.37 -1.74
N CYS A 195 1.33 3.98 -2.89
CA CYS A 195 0.51 5.07 -3.45
C CYS A 195 -0.95 4.68 -3.71
N PRO A 196 -1.27 3.47 -4.22
CA PRO A 196 -2.66 3.01 -4.31
C PRO A 196 -3.39 3.00 -2.95
N VAL A 197 -2.73 2.55 -1.89
CA VAL A 197 -3.35 2.53 -0.54
C VAL A 197 -3.52 3.94 0.02
N ILE A 198 -2.53 4.82 -0.16
CA ILE A 198 -2.67 6.25 0.19
C ILE A 198 -3.88 6.84 -0.53
N ARG A 199 -4.09 6.50 -1.81
CA ARG A 199 -5.20 6.99 -2.61
C ARG A 199 -6.55 6.53 -2.06
N TRP A 200 -6.68 5.26 -1.64
CA TRP A 200 -7.92 4.78 -1.00
C TRP A 200 -8.25 5.57 0.26
N ILE A 201 -7.24 5.87 1.09
CA ILE A 201 -7.40 6.68 2.30
C ILE A 201 -7.78 8.12 1.93
N ASP A 202 -7.08 8.72 0.97
CA ASP A 202 -7.32 10.09 0.52
C ASP A 202 -8.75 10.25 -0.05
N ASP A 203 -9.18 9.32 -0.90
CA ASP A 203 -10.52 9.31 -1.46
C ASP A 203 -11.60 9.18 -0.37
N LYS A 204 -11.42 8.24 0.57
CA LYS A 204 -12.32 8.05 1.71
C LYS A 204 -12.44 9.31 2.56
N GLN A 205 -11.31 9.96 2.87
CA GLN A 205 -11.29 11.20 3.65
C GLN A 205 -11.97 12.38 2.94
N ASN A 206 -11.90 12.42 1.60
CA ASN A 206 -12.53 13.47 0.80
C ASN A 206 -13.97 13.12 0.36
N GLY A 207 -14.46 11.91 0.67
CA GLY A 207 -15.75 11.41 0.14
C GLY A 207 -15.77 11.33 -1.39
N LYS A 208 -14.61 11.07 -2.01
CA LYS A 208 -14.48 11.00 -3.47
C LYS A 208 -14.94 9.64 -3.98
N GLU A 209 -15.97 9.63 -4.82
CA GLU A 209 -16.37 8.46 -5.59
C GLU A 209 -15.70 8.51 -6.97
N ARG A 210 -15.00 7.45 -7.34
CA ARG A 210 -14.38 7.31 -8.67
C ARG A 210 -15.29 6.52 -9.60
N PRO A 211 -15.28 6.82 -10.91
CA PRO A 211 -15.97 5.97 -11.87
C PRO A 211 -15.42 4.54 -11.85
N ILE A 212 -16.28 3.56 -12.09
CA ILE A 212 -15.99 2.14 -11.98
C ILE A 212 -15.58 1.59 -13.34
N VAL A 213 -14.45 0.88 -13.38
CA VAL A 213 -14.00 0.11 -14.53
C VAL A 213 -13.93 -1.36 -14.15
N TYR A 214 -14.72 -2.19 -14.82
CA TYR A 214 -14.59 -3.64 -14.75
C TYR A 214 -13.61 -4.12 -15.81
N ILE A 215 -12.75 -5.08 -15.44
CA ILE A 215 -11.93 -5.83 -16.40
C ILE A 215 -12.27 -7.30 -16.22
N ASP A 216 -12.74 -7.93 -17.29
CA ASP A 216 -12.95 -9.36 -17.30
C ASP A 216 -11.60 -10.08 -17.16
N PHE A 217 -11.54 -11.10 -16.31
CA PHE A 217 -10.33 -11.86 -16.05
C PHE A 217 -9.73 -12.46 -17.33
N ASP A 218 -10.56 -12.89 -18.28
CA ASP A 218 -10.11 -13.47 -19.55
C ASP A 218 -9.41 -12.44 -20.46
N ALA A 219 -9.57 -11.13 -20.21
CA ALA A 219 -8.79 -10.10 -20.92
C ALA A 219 -7.33 -10.03 -20.43
N LEU A 220 -7.08 -10.42 -19.18
CA LEU A 220 -5.80 -10.17 -18.49
C LEU A 220 -4.71 -11.20 -18.83
N HIS A 221 -5.07 -12.37 -19.36
CA HIS A 221 -4.14 -13.45 -19.61
C HIS A 221 -4.36 -14.17 -20.94
N ASP A 222 -3.32 -14.85 -21.44
CA ASP A 222 -3.43 -15.74 -22.59
C ASP A 222 -3.93 -17.15 -22.20
N SER A 223 -4.07 -18.06 -23.16
CA SER A 223 -4.50 -19.44 -22.90
C SER A 223 -3.56 -20.26 -21.99
N TYR A 224 -2.38 -19.73 -21.67
CA TYR A 224 -1.37 -20.33 -20.79
C TYR A 224 -1.29 -19.62 -19.43
N MET A 225 -2.26 -18.76 -19.09
CA MET A 225 -2.31 -17.95 -17.86
C MET A 225 -1.16 -16.95 -17.73
N LYS A 226 -0.52 -16.56 -18.85
CA LYS A 226 0.48 -15.48 -18.84
C LYS A 226 -0.20 -14.15 -19.08
N ALA A 227 0.21 -13.13 -18.34
CA ALA A 227 -0.31 -11.77 -18.52
C ALA A 227 -0.20 -11.30 -19.98
N THR A 228 -1.27 -10.69 -20.48
CA THR A 228 -1.30 -10.11 -21.83
C THR A 228 -0.39 -8.87 -21.91
N SER A 229 0.03 -8.56 -23.13
CA SER A 229 0.92 -7.41 -23.37
C SER A 229 0.27 -6.11 -22.92
N SER A 230 1.04 -5.26 -22.25
CA SER A 230 0.63 -3.94 -21.75
C SER A 230 -0.49 -3.93 -20.70
N MET A 231 -0.94 -5.08 -20.22
CA MET A 231 -1.99 -5.17 -19.20
C MET A 231 -1.61 -4.44 -17.90
N HIS A 232 -0.41 -4.66 -17.36
CA HIS A 232 0.04 -3.97 -16.13
C HIS A 232 0.08 -2.44 -16.31
N LYS A 233 0.57 -1.97 -17.47
CA LYS A 233 0.60 -0.55 -17.81
C LYS A 233 -0.80 0.05 -17.85
N ALA A 234 -1.76 -0.66 -18.44
CA ALA A 234 -3.15 -0.23 -18.48
C ALA A 234 -3.78 -0.23 -17.09
N TYR A 235 -3.57 -1.29 -16.31
CA TYR A 235 -4.08 -1.41 -14.95
C TYR A 235 -3.57 -0.28 -14.05
N GLU A 236 -2.25 -0.01 -14.06
CA GLU A 236 -1.64 1.11 -13.32
C GLU A 236 -2.20 2.47 -13.71
N MET A 237 -2.39 2.72 -15.02
CA MET A 237 -3.01 3.95 -15.49
C MET A 237 -4.47 4.07 -15.02
N LEU A 238 -5.23 2.98 -15.05
CA LEU A 238 -6.64 2.99 -14.66
C LEU A 238 -6.82 3.26 -13.15
N ILE A 239 -6.06 2.59 -12.27
CA ILE A 239 -6.20 2.76 -10.81
C ILE A 239 -5.80 4.16 -10.30
N GLU A 240 -5.23 5.01 -11.16
CA GLU A 240 -4.94 6.41 -10.84
C GLU A 240 -6.18 7.30 -10.90
N HIS A 241 -7.20 6.90 -11.68
CA HIS A 241 -8.40 7.69 -11.95
C HIS A 241 -9.70 6.95 -11.61
N TYR A 242 -9.71 5.63 -11.70
CA TYR A 242 -10.90 4.79 -11.61
C TYR A 242 -10.86 3.82 -10.43
N ASN A 243 -12.04 3.37 -10.00
CA ASN A 243 -12.18 2.18 -9.15
C ASN A 243 -12.22 0.94 -10.05
N VAL A 244 -11.10 0.23 -10.10
CA VAL A 244 -10.94 -0.92 -11.00
C VAL A 244 -11.24 -2.22 -10.27
N TYR A 245 -12.11 -3.05 -10.84
CA TYR A 245 -12.45 -4.38 -10.33
C TYR A 245 -12.21 -5.45 -11.39
N ILE A 246 -11.68 -6.60 -10.96
CA ILE A 246 -11.51 -7.77 -11.80
C ILE A 246 -12.76 -8.63 -11.69
N VAL A 247 -13.40 -8.93 -12.82
CA VAL A 247 -14.62 -9.75 -12.86
C VAL A 247 -14.28 -11.13 -13.41
N ALA A 248 -14.67 -12.17 -12.69
CA ALA A 248 -14.49 -13.56 -13.11
C ALA A 248 -15.77 -14.37 -12.85
N PRO A 249 -16.04 -15.46 -13.58
CA PRO A 249 -17.16 -16.33 -13.26
C PRO A 249 -16.94 -17.10 -11.94
N ALA A 250 -18.03 -17.53 -11.30
CA ALA A 250 -18.03 -18.53 -10.22
C ALA A 250 -18.73 -19.81 -10.72
N PRO A 251 -18.01 -20.72 -11.39
CA PRO A 251 -18.60 -21.93 -11.94
C PRO A 251 -19.07 -22.89 -10.85
N THR A 252 -20.32 -23.33 -10.90
CA THR A 252 -20.91 -24.27 -9.91
C THR A 252 -20.25 -25.66 -9.94
N ASN A 253 -19.54 -25.99 -11.02
CA ASN A 253 -18.88 -27.28 -11.24
C ASN A 253 -17.34 -27.20 -11.21
N ASP A 254 -16.75 -26.04 -10.93
CA ASP A 254 -15.31 -25.86 -10.77
C ASP A 254 -15.02 -24.87 -9.62
N HIS A 255 -15.10 -25.37 -8.38
CA HIS A 255 -14.86 -24.56 -7.20
C HIS A 255 -13.40 -24.10 -7.07
N GLU A 256 -12.44 -24.84 -7.64
CA GLU A 256 -11.02 -24.48 -7.60
C GLU A 256 -10.71 -23.28 -8.49
N TYR A 257 -11.54 -22.98 -9.48
CA TYR A 257 -11.37 -21.85 -10.39
C TYR A 257 -11.24 -20.51 -9.63
N MET A 258 -12.09 -20.29 -8.63
CA MET A 258 -12.06 -19.03 -7.86
C MET A 258 -10.71 -18.84 -7.14
N ALA A 259 -10.15 -19.92 -6.57
CA ALA A 259 -8.84 -19.88 -5.94
C ALA A 259 -7.73 -19.59 -6.97
N LYS A 260 -7.80 -20.19 -8.17
CA LYS A 260 -6.85 -19.93 -9.26
C LYS A 260 -6.87 -18.46 -9.70
N VAL A 261 -8.06 -17.86 -9.82
CA VAL A 261 -8.23 -16.43 -10.15
C VAL A 261 -7.62 -15.56 -9.05
N GLN A 262 -7.91 -15.83 -7.78
CA GLN A 262 -7.37 -15.07 -6.65
C GLN A 262 -5.84 -15.11 -6.64
N THR A 263 -5.25 -16.30 -6.69
CA THR A 263 -3.78 -16.45 -6.72
C THR A 263 -3.15 -15.76 -7.94
N TRP A 264 -3.80 -15.82 -9.11
CA TRP A 264 -3.31 -15.11 -10.29
C TRP A 264 -3.34 -13.59 -10.10
N VAL A 265 -4.44 -13.04 -9.58
CA VAL A 265 -4.57 -11.60 -9.35
C VAL A 265 -3.58 -11.12 -8.28
N GLU A 266 -3.37 -11.92 -7.22
CA GLU A 266 -2.35 -11.64 -6.20
C GLU A 266 -0.94 -11.59 -6.78
N GLU A 267 -0.59 -12.52 -7.69
CA GLU A 267 0.74 -12.62 -8.31
C GLU A 267 1.02 -11.52 -9.36
N TYR A 268 0.01 -11.11 -10.13
CA TYR A 268 0.23 -10.18 -11.26
C TYR A 268 -0.18 -8.75 -10.94
N LEU A 269 -1.21 -8.54 -10.12
CA LEU A 269 -1.71 -7.20 -9.77
C LEU A 269 -1.42 -6.81 -8.33
N SER A 270 -1.33 -7.78 -7.42
CA SER A 270 -0.86 -7.59 -6.03
C SER A 270 -1.67 -6.53 -5.27
N THR A 271 -1.03 -5.72 -4.42
CA THR A 271 -1.65 -4.74 -3.52
C THR A 271 -2.79 -3.91 -4.15
N PRO A 272 -2.64 -3.26 -5.33
CA PRO A 272 -3.74 -2.46 -5.88
C PRO A 272 -5.01 -3.23 -6.25
N ALA A 273 -4.96 -4.57 -6.35
CA ALA A 273 -6.13 -5.42 -6.58
C ALA A 273 -6.70 -6.07 -5.30
N TYR A 274 -6.13 -5.76 -4.12
CA TYR A 274 -6.59 -6.31 -2.85
C TYR A 274 -8.07 -6.01 -2.61
N ASN A 275 -8.87 -7.06 -2.37
CA ASN A 275 -10.33 -7.00 -2.24
C ASN A 275 -11.10 -6.44 -3.46
N HIS A 276 -10.49 -6.44 -4.65
CA HIS A 276 -11.09 -5.89 -5.88
C HIS A 276 -11.46 -6.96 -6.92
N ILE A 277 -11.72 -8.20 -6.48
CA ILE A 277 -12.22 -9.29 -7.34
C ILE A 277 -13.72 -9.47 -7.10
N ILE A 278 -14.50 -9.51 -8.17
CA ILE A 278 -15.94 -9.79 -8.16
C ILE A 278 -16.18 -11.08 -8.93
N PHE A 279 -16.70 -12.08 -8.23
CA PHE A 279 -17.16 -13.31 -8.88
C PHE A 279 -18.63 -13.18 -9.30
N CYS A 280 -18.88 -13.16 -10.61
CA CYS A 280 -20.22 -12.92 -11.16
C CYS A 280 -20.45 -13.71 -12.46
N ASN A 281 -21.51 -14.52 -12.48
CA ASN A 281 -21.95 -15.26 -13.67
C ASN A 281 -22.92 -14.45 -14.56
N GLN A 282 -23.37 -13.27 -14.11
CA GLN A 282 -24.39 -12.45 -14.77
C GLN A 282 -23.91 -11.00 -14.83
N LYS A 283 -23.00 -10.74 -15.77
CA LYS A 283 -22.31 -9.44 -15.96
C LYS A 283 -23.25 -8.24 -16.06
N ASN A 284 -24.43 -8.42 -16.65
CA ASN A 284 -25.46 -7.40 -16.81
C ASN A 284 -26.09 -6.90 -15.49
N LEU A 285 -25.84 -7.59 -14.36
CA LEU A 285 -26.27 -7.15 -13.03
C LEU A 285 -25.26 -6.21 -12.35
N LEU A 286 -24.05 -6.07 -12.92
CA LEU A 286 -23.03 -5.17 -12.38
C LEU A 286 -23.35 -3.72 -12.73
N TYR A 287 -23.15 -2.83 -11.76
CA TYR A 287 -23.32 -1.39 -11.91
C TYR A 287 -21.96 -0.72 -11.97
N GLY A 288 -21.61 -0.14 -13.12
CA GLY A 288 -20.36 0.59 -13.33
C GLY A 288 -20.34 1.33 -14.66
N ASP A 289 -19.30 2.12 -14.88
CA ASP A 289 -19.20 3.04 -16.01
C ASP A 289 -18.62 2.39 -17.27
N TYR A 290 -17.62 1.53 -17.10
CA TYR A 290 -16.94 0.83 -18.19
C TYR A 290 -16.74 -0.66 -17.87
N PHE A 291 -16.76 -1.50 -18.90
CA PHE A 291 -16.42 -2.92 -18.79
C PHE A 291 -15.56 -3.35 -19.97
N ILE A 292 -14.27 -3.63 -19.70
CA ILE A 292 -13.33 -4.24 -20.65
C ILE A 292 -13.57 -5.75 -20.64
N ASP A 293 -14.11 -6.29 -21.74
CA ASP A 293 -14.62 -7.67 -21.80
C ASP A 293 -14.34 -8.29 -23.19
N PRO A 294 -13.70 -9.47 -23.28
CA PRO A 294 -13.53 -10.18 -24.55
C PRO A 294 -14.84 -10.71 -25.15
N SER A 295 -15.88 -10.85 -24.33
CA SER A 295 -17.20 -11.34 -24.74
C SER A 295 -18.30 -10.53 -24.03
N PRO A 296 -18.50 -9.25 -24.42
CA PRO A 296 -19.45 -8.35 -23.77
C PRO A 296 -20.84 -8.96 -23.64
N CYS A 297 -21.46 -8.80 -22.47
CA CYS A 297 -22.84 -9.23 -22.27
C CYS A 297 -23.84 -8.21 -22.82
N ASP A 298 -24.96 -8.71 -23.35
CA ASP A 298 -26.11 -7.87 -23.66
C ASP A 298 -26.70 -7.28 -22.37
N GLY A 299 -26.95 -5.96 -22.37
CA GLY A 299 -27.68 -5.28 -21.29
C GLY A 299 -26.84 -4.79 -20.11
N PHE A 300 -25.50 -4.80 -20.19
CA PHE A 300 -24.70 -3.97 -19.29
C PHE A 300 -25.05 -2.49 -19.49
N MET A 301 -25.31 -1.77 -18.41
CA MET A 301 -25.80 -0.38 -18.49
C MET A 301 -24.72 0.63 -18.84
N GLY A 302 -23.46 0.34 -18.48
CA GLY A 302 -22.31 1.18 -18.80
C GLY A 302 -21.78 0.95 -20.21
N THR A 303 -20.58 1.47 -20.48
CA THR A 303 -19.90 1.30 -21.76
C THR A 303 -19.14 -0.02 -21.80
N ALA A 304 -19.60 -0.97 -22.62
CA ALA A 304 -18.84 -2.18 -22.89
C ALA A 304 -17.73 -1.93 -23.92
N ILE A 305 -16.51 -2.33 -23.60
CA ILE A 305 -15.32 -2.24 -24.45
C ILE A 305 -14.95 -3.68 -24.85
N GLU A 306 -15.23 -4.05 -26.10
CA GLU A 306 -14.98 -5.40 -26.62
C GLU A 306 -13.49 -5.63 -26.86
N TYR A 307 -12.82 -6.24 -25.88
CA TYR A 307 -11.39 -6.53 -25.96
C TYR A 307 -11.08 -7.61 -27.01
N GLY A 308 -10.10 -7.35 -27.86
CA GLY A 308 -9.76 -8.21 -28.99
C GLY A 308 -10.53 -7.92 -30.29
N SER A 309 -11.42 -6.91 -30.28
CA SER A 309 -12.05 -6.38 -31.49
C SER A 309 -11.06 -5.63 -32.40
N ASP A 310 -11.50 -5.25 -33.60
CA ASP A 310 -10.70 -4.44 -34.53
C ASP A 310 -10.34 -3.05 -33.95
N GLU A 311 -11.19 -2.50 -33.08
CA GLU A 311 -10.98 -1.19 -32.44
C GLU A 311 -10.16 -1.29 -31.14
N PHE A 312 -10.41 -2.31 -30.32
CA PHE A 312 -9.77 -2.51 -29.02
C PHE A 312 -8.97 -3.82 -28.99
N LYS A 313 -8.03 -3.95 -29.92
CA LYS A 313 -7.28 -5.19 -30.13
C LYS A 313 -6.40 -5.58 -28.93
N THR A 314 -5.79 -4.60 -28.28
CA THR A 314 -4.89 -4.80 -27.13
C THR A 314 -5.11 -3.73 -26.06
N PHE A 315 -4.40 -3.86 -24.94
CA PHE A 315 -4.41 -2.86 -23.89
C PHE A 315 -3.81 -1.50 -24.30
N GLU A 316 -3.02 -1.41 -25.38
CA GLU A 316 -2.52 -0.10 -25.86
C GLU A 316 -3.65 0.77 -26.45
N GLU A 317 -4.60 0.17 -27.17
CA GLU A 317 -5.78 0.89 -27.65
C GLU A 317 -6.68 1.31 -26.49
N ILE A 318 -6.83 0.44 -25.47
CA ILE A 318 -7.56 0.77 -24.23
C ILE A 318 -6.90 1.95 -23.50
N ILE A 319 -5.58 1.93 -23.35
CA ILE A 319 -4.84 3.04 -22.73
C ILE A 319 -5.13 4.34 -23.48
N THR A 320 -4.99 4.31 -24.80
CA THR A 320 -5.24 5.47 -25.67
C THR A 320 -6.67 5.99 -25.53
N PHE A 321 -7.65 5.10 -25.38
CA PHE A 321 -9.05 5.46 -25.17
C PHE A 321 -9.25 6.22 -23.85
N PHE A 322 -8.77 5.67 -22.73
CA PHE A 322 -8.93 6.30 -21.42
C PHE A 322 -8.10 7.58 -21.25
N GLU A 323 -6.93 7.69 -21.90
CA GLU A 323 -6.15 8.92 -21.96
C GLU A 323 -6.93 10.05 -22.67
N ARG A 324 -7.67 9.72 -23.74
CA ARG A 324 -8.50 10.70 -24.47
C ARG A 324 -9.75 11.14 -23.70
N LEU A 325 -10.26 10.31 -22.79
CA LEU A 325 -11.36 10.70 -21.90
C LEU A 325 -10.92 11.76 -20.87
N GLY A 326 -9.61 11.91 -20.63
CA GLY A 326 -9.06 12.98 -19.81
C GLY A 326 -9.09 12.69 -18.30
N GLY A 327 -9.13 11.42 -17.89
CA GLY A 327 -9.12 11.02 -16.47
C GLY A 327 -10.23 11.71 -15.67
N GLN A 328 -11.46 11.71 -16.22
CA GLN A 328 -12.64 12.48 -15.77
C GLN A 328 -12.89 12.43 -14.26
#